data_AF-A0A915JEC8-F1
#
_entry.id   AF-A0A915JEC8-F1
#
_cell.length_a   1.000
_cell.length_b   1.000
_cell.length_c   1.000
_cell.angle_alpha   90.00
_cell.angle_beta   90.00
_cell.angle_gamma   90.00
#
_symmetry.space_group_name_H-M   'P 1'
#
loop_
_entity.id
_entity.type
_entity.pdbx_description
1 polymer ?
#
loop_
_entity_poly.entity_id
_entity_poly.type
_entity_poly.pdbx_seq_one_letter_code
_entity_poly.pdbx_strand_id
1 'polypeptide(L)'
;DRSPLVRKQTSTLLTNLLKEDYLKWRGLLFYRFLISLLDCNIDVRNYIEYCLVDVLLERSPLMFFNHFLDSIFILNEARHARSSFELAASGLTTQKSKESGLGLSGADHRDKRNYLYSFMLQYFTDQQRFQTTTRICQEILGVLVDENAAHEISDEILYDCLNILSCKEIKLTSLNKQQAAESTIADDEESAGGNAAAIAAVAELTKTALRKAVKQAIIDLIIPVLVSLKHQLEAKRSPMLKYLLAYFLELTKDYKSEIDEIFAVDQQLATEICYDLKRFERTDKIRINSAVQ
;
A
#
# COMPACT_ATOMS: atom_id res chain seq x y z
N ASP A 1 -1.83 -11.80 -25.81
CA ASP A 1 -2.21 -12.75 -26.88
C ASP A 1 -3.68 -13.13 -26.74
N ARG A 2 -4.40 -13.43 -27.83
CA ARG A 2 -5.82 -13.84 -27.78
C ARG A 2 -5.99 -15.26 -27.26
N SER A 3 -5.02 -16.14 -27.50
CA SER A 3 -5.06 -17.54 -27.10
C SER A 3 -4.69 -17.73 -25.63
N PRO A 4 -5.58 -18.28 -24.78
CA PRO A 4 -5.25 -18.63 -23.40
C PRO A 4 -4.09 -19.61 -23.30
N LEU A 5 -3.98 -20.54 -24.26
CA LEU A 5 -2.88 -21.50 -24.33
C LEU A 5 -1.53 -20.79 -24.50
N VAL A 6 -1.46 -19.82 -25.43
CA VAL A 6 -0.22 -19.05 -25.64
C VAL A 6 0.15 -18.28 -24.38
N ARG A 7 -0.81 -17.58 -23.75
CA ARG A 7 -0.55 -16.85 -22.50
C ARG A 7 -0.03 -17.77 -21.39
N LYS A 8 -0.67 -18.92 -21.19
CA LYS A 8 -0.25 -19.92 -20.20
C LYS A 8 1.17 -20.43 -20.47
N GLN A 9 1.45 -20.85 -21.71
CA GLN A 9 2.77 -21.36 -22.10
C GLN A 9 3.87 -20.31 -21.99
N THR A 10 3.59 -19.07 -22.39
CA THR A 10 4.53 -17.94 -22.20
C THR A 10 4.86 -17.74 -20.74
N SER A 11 3.85 -17.73 -19.86
CA SER A 11 4.08 -17.60 -18.42
C SER A 11 4.86 -18.78 -17.84
N THR A 12 4.57 -20.02 -18.26
CA THR A 12 5.36 -21.20 -17.86
C THR A 12 6.84 -21.04 -18.22
N LEU A 13 7.15 -20.65 -19.46
CA LEU A 13 8.53 -20.47 -19.93
C LEU A 13 9.23 -19.35 -19.16
N LEU A 14 8.58 -18.20 -18.99
CA LEU A 14 9.15 -17.08 -18.24
C LEU A 14 9.37 -17.41 -16.77
N THR A 15 8.43 -18.12 -16.13
CA THR A 15 8.58 -18.60 -14.75
C THR A 15 9.77 -19.54 -14.62
N ASN A 16 9.96 -20.48 -15.55
CA ASN A 16 11.12 -21.36 -15.52
C ASN A 16 12.43 -20.60 -15.70
N LEU A 17 12.49 -19.64 -16.62
CA LEU A 17 13.69 -18.82 -16.83
C LEU A 17 14.03 -17.94 -15.62
N LEU A 18 13.02 -17.42 -14.90
CA LEU A 18 13.20 -16.68 -13.66
C LEU A 18 13.62 -17.61 -12.50
N LYS A 19 13.03 -18.80 -12.41
CA LYS A 19 13.36 -19.81 -11.40
C LYS A 19 14.80 -20.29 -11.52
N GLU A 20 15.24 -20.57 -12.74
CA GLU A 20 16.60 -21.02 -13.08
C GLU A 20 17.62 -19.86 -13.21
N ASP A 21 17.24 -18.64 -12.80
CA ASP A 21 18.10 -17.44 -12.78
C ASP A 21 18.62 -16.94 -14.13
N TYR A 22 18.14 -17.47 -15.25
CA TYR A 22 18.43 -16.96 -16.59
C TYR A 22 17.82 -15.57 -16.83
N LEU A 23 16.72 -15.25 -16.13
CA LEU A 23 16.10 -13.93 -16.11
C LEU A 23 16.08 -13.34 -14.69
N LYS A 24 16.03 -12.02 -14.62
CA LYS A 24 15.85 -11.25 -13.37
C LYS A 24 14.63 -10.34 -13.52
N TRP A 25 14.04 -9.94 -12.39
CA TRP A 25 12.94 -8.98 -12.32
C TRP A 25 13.39 -7.56 -12.68
N ARG A 26 13.76 -7.34 -13.94
CA ARG A 26 14.21 -6.03 -14.44
C ARG A 26 13.18 -5.42 -15.37
N GLY A 27 13.11 -4.10 -15.35
CA GLY A 27 12.22 -3.32 -16.21
C GLY A 27 10.75 -3.73 -16.00
N LEU A 28 10.04 -4.00 -17.10
CA LEU A 28 8.59 -4.22 -17.05
C LEU A 28 8.14 -5.64 -16.73
N LEU A 29 9.06 -6.59 -16.57
CA LEU A 29 8.71 -8.01 -16.50
C LEU A 29 7.78 -8.32 -15.31
N PHE A 30 8.09 -7.77 -14.14
CA PHE A 30 7.26 -7.94 -12.95
C PHE A 30 5.82 -7.45 -13.16
N TYR A 31 5.66 -6.24 -13.69
CA TYR A 31 4.33 -5.64 -13.89
C TYR A 31 3.50 -6.37 -14.95
N ARG A 32 4.15 -7.03 -15.94
CA ARG A 32 3.47 -7.91 -16.90
C ARG A 32 2.89 -9.14 -16.23
N PHE A 33 3.62 -9.76 -15.32
CA PHE A 33 3.09 -10.85 -14.50
C PHE A 33 1.96 -10.36 -13.60
N LEU A 34 2.14 -9.22 -12.93
CA LEU A 34 1.15 -8.65 -12.03
C LEU A 34 -0.19 -8.42 -12.74
N ILE A 35 -0.21 -7.77 -13.91
CA ILE A 35 -1.44 -7.53 -14.68
C ILE A 35 -2.03 -8.82 -15.24
N SER A 36 -1.23 -9.87 -15.44
CA SER A 36 -1.76 -11.17 -15.86
C SER A 36 -2.65 -11.83 -14.80
N LEU A 37 -2.66 -11.35 -13.56
CA LEU A 37 -3.67 -11.71 -12.55
C LEU A 37 -5.08 -11.19 -12.89
N LEU A 38 -5.20 -10.29 -13.87
CA LEU A 38 -6.48 -9.78 -14.37
C LEU A 38 -6.95 -10.52 -15.64
N ASP A 39 -6.34 -11.67 -15.97
CA ASP A 39 -6.69 -12.44 -17.17
C ASP A 39 -8.17 -12.79 -17.20
N CYS A 40 -8.78 -12.73 -18.40
CA CYS A 40 -10.19 -13.08 -18.59
C CYS A 40 -10.47 -14.58 -18.46
N ASN A 41 -9.45 -15.43 -18.67
CA ASN A 41 -9.56 -16.86 -18.47
C ASN A 41 -9.10 -17.23 -17.05
N ILE A 42 -10.01 -17.86 -16.29
CA ILE A 42 -9.78 -18.22 -14.89
C ILE A 42 -8.64 -19.24 -14.71
N ASP A 43 -8.49 -20.19 -15.62
CA ASP A 43 -7.42 -21.19 -15.55
C ASP A 43 -6.03 -20.56 -15.78
N VAL A 44 -5.96 -19.56 -16.66
CA VAL A 44 -4.74 -18.77 -16.84
C VAL A 44 -4.48 -17.98 -15.57
N ARG A 45 -5.47 -17.26 -15.04
CA ARG A 45 -5.32 -16.47 -13.81
C ARG A 45 -4.80 -17.30 -12.64
N ASN A 46 -5.44 -18.43 -12.35
CA ASN A 46 -5.05 -19.33 -11.26
C ASN A 46 -3.62 -19.87 -11.47
N TYR A 47 -3.24 -20.12 -12.73
CA TYR A 47 -1.89 -20.55 -13.04
C TYR A 47 -0.85 -19.43 -12.85
N ILE A 48 -1.17 -18.18 -13.21
CA ILE A 48 -0.30 -17.03 -12.95
C ILE A 48 -0.09 -16.83 -11.45
N GLU A 49 -1.18 -16.93 -10.67
CA GLU A 49 -1.12 -16.86 -9.21
C GLU A 49 -0.20 -17.93 -8.64
N TYR A 50 -0.37 -19.20 -9.04
CA TYR A 50 0.53 -20.29 -8.67
C TYR A 50 1.99 -19.98 -9.04
N CYS A 51 2.26 -19.50 -10.26
CA CYS A 51 3.60 -19.14 -10.68
C CYS A 51 4.21 -18.04 -9.80
N LEU A 52 3.43 -17.01 -9.47
CA LEU A 52 3.91 -15.88 -8.66
C LEU A 52 4.15 -16.28 -7.21
N VAL A 53 3.22 -17.02 -6.61
CA VAL A 53 3.17 -17.26 -5.17
C VAL A 53 3.92 -18.53 -4.78
N ASP A 54 3.64 -19.63 -5.46
CA ASP A 54 4.15 -20.95 -5.07
C ASP A 54 5.50 -21.29 -5.71
N VAL A 55 5.96 -20.48 -6.67
CA VAL A 55 7.24 -20.72 -7.38
C VAL A 55 8.19 -19.53 -7.26
N LEU A 56 7.75 -18.35 -7.69
CA LEU A 56 8.64 -17.21 -7.84
C LEU A 56 8.87 -16.43 -6.54
N LEU A 57 7.87 -16.39 -5.65
CA LEU A 57 8.02 -15.74 -4.35
C LEU A 57 9.02 -16.50 -3.46
N GLU A 58 9.01 -17.84 -3.47
CA GLU A 58 10.02 -18.64 -2.76
C GLU A 58 11.44 -18.33 -3.29
N ARG A 59 11.57 -18.18 -4.61
CA ARG A 59 12.85 -17.82 -5.25
C ARG A 59 13.28 -16.39 -4.98
N SER A 60 12.33 -15.45 -4.91
CA SER A 60 12.58 -14.02 -4.75
C SER A 60 11.63 -13.41 -3.70
N PRO A 61 11.88 -13.61 -2.39
CA PRO A 61 10.93 -13.25 -1.33
C PRO A 61 10.59 -11.76 -1.24
N LEU A 62 11.43 -10.92 -1.83
CA LEU A 62 11.26 -9.46 -1.83
C LEU A 62 10.64 -8.93 -3.13
N MET A 63 10.27 -9.77 -4.09
CA MET A 63 9.80 -9.31 -5.41
C MET A 63 8.60 -8.37 -5.32
N PHE A 64 7.58 -8.71 -4.52
CA PHE A 64 6.41 -7.86 -4.36
C PHE A 64 6.77 -6.54 -3.67
N PHE A 65 7.56 -6.59 -2.60
CA PHE A 65 7.96 -5.41 -1.85
C PHE A 65 8.81 -4.44 -2.67
N ASN A 66 9.80 -4.96 -3.41
CA ASN A 66 10.73 -4.14 -4.18
C ASN A 66 10.04 -3.40 -5.33
N HIS A 67 9.01 -3.99 -5.95
CA HIS A 67 8.30 -3.41 -7.09
C HIS A 67 6.99 -2.69 -6.70
N PHE A 68 6.64 -2.65 -5.42
CA PHE A 68 5.33 -2.17 -4.97
C PHE A 68 5.10 -0.69 -5.28
N LEU A 69 6.00 0.21 -4.87
CA LEU A 69 5.79 1.65 -5.09
C LEU A 69 5.77 2.01 -6.57
N ASP A 70 6.67 1.42 -7.34
CA ASP A 70 6.73 1.63 -8.79
C ASP A 70 5.45 1.15 -9.49
N SER A 71 4.77 0.13 -8.95
CA SER A 71 3.49 -0.33 -9.49
C SER A 71 2.41 0.76 -9.43
N ILE A 72 2.43 1.63 -8.40
CA ILE A 72 1.47 2.73 -8.27
C ILE A 72 1.58 3.67 -9.47
N PHE A 73 2.81 3.98 -9.90
CA PHE A 73 3.04 4.85 -11.04
C PHE A 73 2.80 4.15 -12.38
N ILE A 74 3.29 2.90 -12.53
CA ILE A 74 3.19 2.15 -13.78
C ILE A 74 1.74 1.83 -14.13
N LEU A 75 0.95 1.38 -13.16
CA LEU A 75 -0.46 1.06 -13.38
C LEU A 75 -1.29 2.30 -13.72
N ASN A 76 -0.92 3.47 -13.17
CA ASN A 76 -1.55 4.75 -13.51
C ASN A 76 -1.01 5.41 -14.80
N GLU A 77 -0.09 4.76 -15.52
CA GLU A 77 0.59 5.33 -16.69
C GLU A 77 1.26 6.70 -16.43
N ALA A 78 1.64 6.96 -15.17
CA ALA A 78 2.21 8.25 -14.79
C ALA A 78 3.69 8.35 -15.14
N ARG A 79 4.09 9.52 -15.64
CA ARG A 79 5.50 9.91 -15.66
C ARG A 79 5.85 10.45 -14.29
N HIS A 80 6.85 9.89 -13.63
CA HIS A 80 7.38 10.48 -12.42
C HIS A 80 8.82 10.95 -12.68
N ALA A 81 9.15 12.20 -12.39
CA ALA A 81 10.53 12.69 -12.49
C ALA A 81 11.48 11.96 -11.52
N ARG A 82 10.91 11.34 -10.48
CA ARG A 82 11.57 10.52 -9.45
C ARG A 82 11.19 9.03 -9.54
N SER A 83 10.74 8.55 -10.70
CA SER A 83 10.55 7.11 -10.88
C SER A 83 11.85 6.40 -10.48
N SER A 84 11.79 5.25 -9.80
CA SER A 84 12.99 4.53 -9.35
C SER A 84 14.04 4.45 -10.46
N PHE A 85 15.32 4.30 -10.10
CA PHE A 85 16.39 4.01 -11.07
C PHE A 85 15.99 2.89 -12.04
N GLU A 86 15.13 1.96 -11.61
CA GLU A 86 14.62 0.86 -12.41
C GLU A 86 13.58 1.29 -13.47
N LEU A 87 12.67 2.23 -13.17
CA LEU A 87 11.78 2.84 -14.18
C LEU A 87 12.58 3.71 -15.16
N ALA A 88 13.54 4.49 -14.67
CA ALA A 88 14.41 5.30 -15.52
C ALA A 88 15.27 4.42 -16.46
N ALA A 89 15.82 3.32 -15.93
CA ALA A 89 16.58 2.32 -16.68
C ALA A 89 15.70 1.45 -17.60
N SER A 90 14.40 1.31 -17.30
CA SER A 90 13.45 0.58 -18.15
C SER A 90 13.18 1.26 -19.50
N GLY A 91 13.58 2.53 -19.65
CA GLY A 91 13.39 3.30 -20.88
C GLY A 91 11.92 3.53 -21.23
N LEU A 92 11.03 3.48 -20.24
CA LEU A 92 9.60 3.74 -20.41
C LEU A 92 9.37 5.22 -20.66
N THR A 93 9.15 5.57 -21.93
CA THR A 93 8.45 6.79 -22.30
C THR A 93 6.93 6.53 -22.20
N THR A 94 6.10 7.58 -22.07
CA THR A 94 4.62 7.42 -22.15
C THR A 94 4.14 6.75 -23.43
N GLN A 95 4.94 6.78 -24.49
CA GLN A 95 4.62 6.14 -25.77
C GLN A 95 4.75 4.60 -25.65
N LYS A 96 5.81 4.10 -25.01
CA LYS A 96 5.98 2.66 -24.72
C LYS A 96 5.02 2.15 -23.64
N SER A 97 4.62 2.99 -22.68
CA SER A 97 3.63 2.64 -21.67
C SER A 97 2.27 2.30 -22.30
N LYS A 98 1.77 3.13 -23.22
CA LYS A 98 0.51 2.90 -23.95
C LYS A 98 0.54 1.65 -24.85
N GLU A 99 1.69 1.34 -25.44
CA GLU A 99 1.87 0.15 -26.29
C GLU A 99 2.11 -1.13 -25.48
N SER A 100 2.47 -1.02 -24.20
CA SER A 100 2.88 -2.16 -23.37
C SER A 100 1.71 -3.03 -22.89
N GLY A 101 0.48 -2.54 -22.98
CA GLY A 101 -0.72 -3.20 -22.43
C GLY A 101 -0.76 -3.23 -20.90
N LEU A 102 0.05 -2.39 -20.23
CA LEU A 102 0.13 -2.31 -18.77
C LEU A 102 -0.76 -1.22 -18.15
N GLY A 103 -1.32 -0.33 -18.97
CA GLY A 103 -2.07 0.82 -18.49
C GLY A 103 -3.40 0.42 -17.86
N LEU A 104 -3.54 0.75 -16.57
CA LEU A 104 -4.80 0.75 -15.83
C LEU A 104 -5.13 2.18 -15.37
N SER A 105 -4.84 3.18 -16.22
CA SER A 105 -5.06 4.58 -15.88
C SER A 105 -6.56 4.94 -15.84
N GLY A 106 -6.89 5.96 -15.04
CA GLY A 106 -8.25 6.49 -14.92
C GLY A 106 -9.13 5.79 -13.87
N ALA A 107 -10.24 6.43 -13.54
CA ALA A 107 -11.11 6.02 -12.44
C ALA A 107 -11.77 4.64 -12.65
N ASP A 108 -12.07 4.26 -13.88
CA ASP A 108 -12.73 2.98 -14.23
C ASP A 108 -11.88 1.75 -13.89
N HIS A 109 -10.59 1.95 -13.64
CA HIS A 109 -9.64 0.88 -13.35
C HIS A 109 -9.23 0.81 -11.88
N ARG A 110 -9.80 1.65 -11.00
CA ARG A 110 -9.51 1.68 -9.56
C ARG A 110 -9.64 0.31 -8.91
N ASP A 111 -10.71 -0.42 -9.18
CA ASP A 111 -10.93 -1.74 -8.59
C ASP A 111 -9.87 -2.75 -9.02
N LYS A 112 -9.44 -2.69 -10.28
CA LYS A 112 -8.38 -3.55 -10.81
C LYS A 112 -7.04 -3.22 -10.17
N ARG A 113 -6.68 -1.94 -10.08
CA ARG A 113 -5.44 -1.51 -9.42
C ARG A 113 -5.45 -1.91 -7.94
N ASN A 114 -6.56 -1.66 -7.26
CA ASN A 114 -6.74 -2.02 -5.85
C ASN A 114 -6.57 -3.53 -5.61
N TYR A 115 -7.18 -4.38 -6.45
CA TYR A 115 -6.98 -5.82 -6.38
C TYR A 115 -5.49 -6.21 -6.46
N LEU A 116 -4.74 -5.61 -7.40
CA LEU A 116 -3.31 -5.88 -7.57
C LEU A 116 -2.49 -5.41 -6.36
N TYR A 117 -2.78 -4.24 -5.79
CA TYR A 117 -2.10 -3.76 -4.58
C TYR A 117 -2.39 -4.67 -3.38
N SER A 118 -3.67 -4.97 -3.11
CA SER A 118 -4.07 -5.89 -2.03
C SER A 118 -3.44 -7.27 -2.18
N PHE A 119 -3.39 -7.81 -3.41
CA PHE A 119 -2.73 -9.08 -3.70
C PHE A 119 -1.25 -9.07 -3.33
N MET A 120 -0.52 -7.99 -3.58
CA MET A 120 0.90 -7.91 -3.17
C MET A 120 1.06 -7.75 -1.65
N LEU A 121 0.23 -6.90 -1.04
CA LEU A 121 0.30 -6.58 0.39
C LEU A 121 0.03 -7.79 1.29
N GLN A 122 -0.75 -8.77 0.83
CA GLN A 122 -1.03 -9.98 1.60
C GLN A 122 0.23 -10.79 1.94
N TYR A 123 1.31 -10.62 1.15
CA TYR A 123 2.60 -11.28 1.37
C TYR A 123 3.61 -10.44 2.15
N PHE A 124 3.26 -9.21 2.55
CA PHE A 124 4.18 -8.36 3.29
C PHE A 124 4.23 -8.72 4.77
N THR A 125 5.44 -8.71 5.31
CA THR A 125 5.67 -8.69 6.75
C THR A 125 5.25 -7.35 7.35
N ASP A 126 5.02 -7.30 8.66
CA ASP A 126 4.70 -6.05 9.35
C ASP A 126 5.78 -4.97 9.15
N GLN A 127 7.06 -5.36 9.09
CA GLN A 127 8.15 -4.43 8.80
C GLN A 127 8.01 -3.83 7.39
N GLN A 128 7.70 -4.66 6.39
CA GLN A 128 7.50 -4.20 5.01
C GLN A 128 6.27 -3.32 4.89
N ARG A 129 5.15 -3.66 5.55
CA ARG A 129 3.95 -2.83 5.60
C ARG A 129 4.23 -1.45 6.18
N PHE A 130 4.95 -1.40 7.31
CA PHE A 130 5.38 -0.13 7.90
C PHE A 130 6.25 0.68 6.94
N GLN A 131 7.26 0.06 6.33
CA GLN A 131 8.13 0.73 5.35
C GLN A 131 7.34 1.23 4.14
N THR A 132 6.37 0.48 3.63
CA THR A 132 5.52 0.92 2.53
C THR A 132 4.68 2.13 2.94
N THR A 133 4.08 2.11 4.12
CA THR A 133 3.33 3.26 4.66
C THR A 133 4.19 4.51 4.74
N THR A 134 5.39 4.43 5.35
CA THR A 134 6.27 5.59 5.47
C THR A 134 6.75 6.10 4.12
N ARG A 135 7.09 5.20 3.18
CA ARG A 135 7.51 5.60 1.83
C ARG A 135 6.39 6.21 1.01
N ILE A 136 5.14 5.72 1.10
CA ILE A 136 4.00 6.39 0.44
C ILE A 136 3.84 7.82 0.99
N CYS A 137 3.89 7.98 2.31
CA CYS A 137 3.76 9.30 2.93
C CYS A 137 4.92 10.24 2.56
N GLN A 138 6.16 9.77 2.54
CA GLN A 138 7.34 10.60 2.24
C GLN A 138 7.57 10.85 0.75
N GLU A 139 7.63 9.76 -0.02
CA GLU A 139 8.09 9.78 -1.42
C GLU A 139 6.99 10.18 -2.39
N ILE A 140 5.72 10.01 -2.02
CA ILE A 140 4.57 10.32 -2.88
C ILE A 140 3.74 11.47 -2.30
N LEU A 141 3.14 11.29 -1.12
CA LEU A 141 2.28 12.33 -0.53
C LEU A 141 3.06 13.58 -0.11
N GLY A 142 4.28 13.41 0.40
CA GLY A 142 5.16 14.52 0.78
C GLY A 142 5.56 15.40 -0.41
N VAL A 143 5.64 14.84 -1.63
CA VAL A 143 5.92 15.61 -2.85
C VAL A 143 4.77 16.54 -3.21
N LEU A 144 3.53 16.13 -2.92
CA LEU A 144 2.35 16.99 -3.13
C LEU A 144 2.35 18.22 -2.21
N VAL A 145 3.02 18.14 -1.05
CA VAL A 145 3.11 19.25 -0.10
C VAL A 145 3.99 20.40 -0.62
N ASP A 146 4.88 20.13 -1.58
CA ASP A 146 5.67 21.17 -2.26
C ASP A 146 4.91 21.72 -3.47
N GLU A 147 4.48 22.99 -3.40
CA GLU A 147 3.69 23.66 -4.45
C GLU A 147 4.37 23.64 -5.83
N ASN A 148 5.71 23.56 -5.88
CA ASN A 148 6.46 23.50 -7.13
C ASN A 148 6.45 22.10 -7.77
N ALA A 149 6.28 21.04 -6.97
CA ALA A 149 6.30 19.64 -7.43
C ALA A 149 4.90 19.01 -7.55
N ALA A 150 3.87 19.67 -7.02
CA ALA A 150 2.50 19.18 -6.97
C ALA A 150 1.83 18.91 -8.33
N HIS A 151 2.40 19.40 -9.44
CA HIS A 151 1.85 19.19 -10.79
C HIS A 151 2.16 17.81 -11.40
N GLU A 152 3.01 17.00 -10.74
CA GLU A 152 3.46 15.72 -11.30
C GLU A 152 2.59 14.51 -10.91
N ILE A 153 1.76 14.62 -9.86
CA ILE A 153 0.97 13.50 -9.34
C ILE A 153 -0.51 13.69 -9.69
N SER A 154 -1.09 12.69 -10.36
CA SER A 154 -2.51 12.70 -10.73
C SER A 154 -3.43 12.37 -9.54
N ASP A 155 -4.69 12.81 -9.63
CA ASP A 155 -5.73 12.45 -8.66
C ASP A 155 -5.89 10.93 -8.49
N GLU A 156 -5.63 10.14 -9.54
CA GLU A 156 -5.71 8.68 -9.47
C GLU A 156 -4.58 8.06 -8.63
N ILE A 157 -3.37 8.62 -8.69
CA ILE A 157 -2.27 8.18 -7.82
C ILE A 157 -2.57 8.57 -6.38
N LEU A 158 -3.04 9.81 -6.15
CA LEU A 158 -3.42 10.25 -4.81
C LEU A 158 -4.52 9.36 -4.23
N TYR A 159 -5.54 9.05 -5.04
CA TYR A 159 -6.59 8.10 -4.66
C TYR A 159 -6.02 6.72 -4.30
N ASP A 160 -5.19 6.14 -5.17
CA ASP A 160 -4.58 4.84 -4.95
C ASP A 160 -3.75 4.82 -3.65
N CYS A 161 -2.91 5.84 -3.41
CA CYS A 161 -2.11 5.94 -2.19
C CYS A 161 -2.99 5.98 -0.94
N LEU A 162 -4.02 6.83 -0.91
CA LEU A 162 -4.91 6.95 0.25
C LEU A 162 -5.73 5.66 0.45
N ASN A 163 -6.13 4.99 -0.63
CA ASN A 163 -6.85 3.73 -0.56
C ASN A 163 -5.97 2.58 -0.08
N ILE A 164 -4.72 2.49 -0.55
CA ILE A 164 -3.71 1.55 -0.06
C ILE A 164 -3.49 1.75 1.44
N LEU A 165 -3.28 3.00 1.87
CA LEU A 165 -3.03 3.34 3.28
C LEU A 165 -4.22 3.04 4.20
N SER A 166 -5.44 2.97 3.64
CA SER A 166 -6.67 2.68 4.39
C SER A 166 -7.10 1.21 4.31
N CYS A 167 -6.44 0.38 3.51
CA CYS A 167 -6.87 -1.01 3.32
C CYS A 167 -6.47 -1.90 4.49
N LYS A 168 -7.15 -3.04 4.67
CA LYS A 168 -6.85 -3.96 5.77
C LYS A 168 -5.49 -4.65 5.62
N GLU A 169 -5.02 -4.83 4.38
CA GLU A 169 -3.79 -5.55 4.07
C GLU A 169 -2.52 -4.76 4.46
N ILE A 170 -2.56 -3.42 4.45
CA ILE A 170 -1.42 -2.60 4.88
C ILE A 170 -1.31 -2.51 6.41
N LYS A 171 -2.39 -2.82 7.15
CA LYS A 171 -2.39 -2.71 8.62
C LYS A 171 -1.43 -3.71 9.25
N LEU A 172 -0.81 -3.29 10.35
CA LEU A 172 0.14 -4.11 11.11
C LEU A 172 -0.61 -5.21 11.87
N THR A 173 -0.32 -6.47 11.54
CA THR A 173 -1.01 -7.64 12.13
C THR A 173 -0.70 -7.76 13.62
N SER A 174 0.53 -7.41 14.03
CA SER A 174 1.01 -7.49 15.42
C SER A 174 0.43 -6.41 16.35
N LEU A 175 -0.22 -5.37 15.80
CA LEU A 175 -0.93 -4.35 16.58
C LEU A 175 -2.41 -4.74 16.80
N ASN A 176 -3.06 -5.29 15.77
CA ASN A 176 -4.46 -5.71 15.85
C ASN A 176 -4.71 -6.87 16.82
N LYS A 177 -3.74 -7.79 16.97
CA LYS A 177 -3.90 -8.93 17.88
C LYS A 177 -3.89 -8.56 19.37
N GLN A 178 -3.35 -7.41 19.77
CA GLN A 178 -3.33 -7.02 21.18
C GLN A 178 -4.61 -6.33 21.66
N GLN A 179 -5.33 -5.61 20.78
CA GLN A 179 -6.69 -5.17 21.11
C GLN A 179 -7.63 -6.36 21.38
N ALA A 180 -7.35 -7.53 20.78
CA ALA A 180 -8.05 -8.77 21.10
C ALA A 180 -7.48 -9.49 22.34
N ALA A 181 -6.16 -9.47 22.55
CA ALA A 181 -5.50 -10.16 23.66
C ALA A 181 -5.63 -9.46 25.03
N GLU A 182 -6.03 -8.18 25.07
CA GLU A 182 -6.45 -7.52 26.33
C GLU A 182 -7.71 -8.14 26.95
N SER A 183 -8.38 -9.08 26.26
CA SER A 183 -9.57 -9.79 26.77
C SER A 183 -9.33 -11.25 27.21
N THR A 184 -8.13 -11.80 27.06
CA THR A 184 -7.82 -13.17 27.49
C THR A 184 -6.40 -13.27 28.00
N ILE A 185 -6.21 -12.92 29.28
CA ILE A 185 -5.10 -13.48 30.07
C ILE A 185 -5.58 -14.86 30.50
N ALA A 186 -5.14 -15.89 29.80
CA ALA A 186 -5.13 -17.25 30.32
C ALA A 186 -3.71 -17.78 30.11
N ASP A 187 -3.06 -18.03 31.24
CA ASP A 187 -1.76 -18.67 31.36
C ASP A 187 -1.71 -19.94 30.50
N ASP A 188 -0.62 -20.11 29.77
CA ASP A 188 -0.05 -21.44 29.52
C ASP A 188 1.47 -21.30 29.53
N GLU A 189 2.02 -21.47 30.74
CA GLU A 189 3.41 -21.88 30.93
C GLU A 189 3.55 -23.31 30.43
N GLU A 190 4.17 -23.54 29.26
CA GLU A 190 4.79 -24.83 29.01
C GLU A 190 6.07 -24.71 28.15
N SER A 191 7.19 -24.90 28.87
CA SER A 191 8.47 -25.48 28.47
C SER A 191 8.85 -25.48 26.98
N ALA A 192 9.76 -24.59 26.57
CA ALA A 192 10.52 -24.73 25.34
C ALA A 192 12.02 -24.46 25.61
N GLY A 193 12.88 -25.42 25.24
CA GLY A 193 14.33 -25.40 25.51
C GLY A 193 15.04 -24.11 25.10
N GLY A 194 16.19 -23.81 25.72
CA GLY A 194 16.83 -22.48 25.73
C GLY A 194 16.99 -21.74 24.39
N ASN A 195 17.05 -22.44 23.25
CA ASN A 195 17.07 -21.79 21.93
C ASN A 195 15.70 -21.21 21.51
N ALA A 196 14.58 -21.84 21.89
CA ALA A 196 13.25 -21.35 21.60
C ALA A 196 12.91 -20.10 22.43
N ALA A 197 13.32 -20.08 23.71
CA ALA A 197 13.17 -18.91 24.58
C ALA A 197 13.98 -17.70 24.07
N ALA A 198 15.20 -17.93 23.58
CA ALA A 198 16.03 -16.86 23.00
C ALA A 198 15.43 -16.31 21.69
N ILE A 199 14.94 -17.18 20.80
CA ILE A 199 14.26 -16.77 19.56
C ILE A 199 12.98 -15.98 19.87
N ALA A 200 12.20 -16.42 20.85
CA ALA A 200 11.00 -15.71 21.30
C ALA A 200 11.32 -14.32 21.88
N ALA A 201 12.37 -14.21 22.69
CA ALA A 201 12.81 -12.93 23.25
C ALA A 201 13.25 -11.93 22.16
N VAL A 202 14.01 -12.39 21.16
CA VAL A 202 14.41 -11.55 20.01
C VAL A 202 13.20 -11.14 19.18
N ALA A 203 12.24 -12.04 18.96
CA ALA A 203 10.98 -11.72 18.27
C ALA A 203 10.17 -10.65 19.02
N GLU A 204 10.17 -10.67 20.36
CA GLU A 204 9.43 -9.68 21.15
C GLU A 204 10.12 -8.32 21.19
N LEU A 205 11.46 -8.30 21.27
CA LEU A 205 12.24 -7.07 21.16
C LEU A 205 12.05 -6.39 19.80
N THR A 206 12.08 -7.16 18.71
CA THR A 206 11.87 -6.63 17.35
C THR A 206 10.47 -6.07 17.15
N LYS A 207 9.43 -6.73 17.68
CA LYS A 207 8.06 -6.16 17.70
C LYS A 207 7.99 -4.85 18.48
N THR A 208 8.57 -4.81 19.68
CA THR A 208 8.55 -3.62 20.53
C THR A 208 9.27 -2.44 19.86
N ALA A 209 10.42 -2.69 19.24
CA ALA A 209 11.17 -1.70 18.47
C ALA A 209 10.36 -1.20 17.25
N LEU A 210 9.72 -2.11 16.51
CA LEU A 210 8.86 -1.76 15.38
C LEU A 210 7.70 -0.86 15.83
N ARG A 211 7.05 -1.17 16.95
CA ARG A 211 5.97 -0.34 17.51
C ARG A 211 6.45 1.05 17.84
N LYS A 212 7.58 1.17 18.54
CA LYS A 212 8.16 2.48 18.86
C LYS A 212 8.46 3.28 17.58
N ALA A 213 9.01 2.63 16.57
CA ALA A 213 9.27 3.26 15.27
C ALA A 213 7.98 3.71 14.57
N VAL A 214 6.92 2.90 14.64
CA VAL A 214 5.59 3.25 14.10
C VAL A 214 5.02 4.48 14.80
N LYS A 215 5.01 4.50 16.15
CA LYS A 215 4.55 5.66 16.92
C LYS A 215 5.32 6.92 16.54
N GLN A 216 6.65 6.83 16.50
CA GLN A 216 7.51 7.96 16.14
C GLN A 216 7.22 8.46 14.72
N ALA A 217 7.07 7.55 13.76
CA ALA A 217 6.76 7.91 12.38
C ALA A 217 5.36 8.53 12.23
N ILE A 218 4.37 8.11 13.04
CA ILE A 218 3.05 8.75 13.02
C ILE A 218 3.16 10.22 13.44
N ILE A 219 3.85 10.47 14.55
CA ILE A 219 4.01 11.81 15.14
C ILE A 219 4.88 12.70 14.25
N ASP A 220 6.08 12.25 13.91
CA ASP A 220 7.09 13.11 13.28
C ASP A 220 6.94 13.24 11.77
N LEU A 221 6.25 12.29 11.13
CA LEU A 221 6.26 12.16 9.68
C LEU A 221 4.85 12.12 9.07
N ILE A 222 4.03 11.16 9.47
CA ILE A 222 2.76 10.90 8.78
C ILE A 222 1.79 12.06 9.02
N ILE A 223 1.52 12.42 10.28
CA ILE A 223 0.57 13.48 10.61
C ILE A 223 0.95 14.83 9.95
N PRO A 224 2.20 15.33 10.05
CA PRO A 224 2.60 16.57 9.38
C PRO A 224 2.34 16.58 7.87
N VAL A 225 2.63 15.46 7.18
CA VAL A 225 2.35 15.32 5.74
C VAL A 225 0.86 15.37 5.47
N LEU A 226 0.05 14.64 6.23
CA LEU A 226 -1.39 14.59 6.02
C LEU A 226 -2.08 15.93 6.30
N VAL A 227 -1.63 16.66 7.34
CA VAL A 227 -2.15 18.00 7.67
C VAL A 227 -1.83 19.00 6.56
N SER A 228 -0.58 19.00 6.09
CA SER A 228 -0.16 19.88 5.00
C SER A 228 -0.93 19.57 3.71
N LEU A 229 -1.11 18.28 3.41
CA LEU A 229 -1.91 17.84 2.27
C LEU A 229 -3.38 18.24 2.40
N LYS A 230 -3.95 18.17 3.61
CA LYS A 230 -5.32 18.64 3.88
C LYS A 230 -5.49 20.11 3.52
N HIS A 231 -4.63 20.98 4.03
CA HIS A 231 -4.70 22.43 3.74
C HIS A 231 -4.61 22.71 2.25
N GLN A 232 -3.73 21.99 1.53
CA GLN A 232 -3.65 22.11 0.08
C GLN A 232 -4.93 21.66 -0.65
N LEU A 233 -5.49 20.51 -0.27
CA LEU A 233 -6.70 20.00 -0.90
C LEU A 233 -7.91 20.91 -0.61
N GLU A 234 -7.97 21.52 0.58
CA GLU A 234 -8.98 22.52 0.94
C GLU A 234 -8.85 23.81 0.12
N ALA A 235 -7.62 24.35 0.01
CA ALA A 235 -7.35 25.53 -0.79
C ALA A 235 -7.75 25.32 -2.26
N LYS A 236 -7.48 24.12 -2.80
CA LYS A 236 -7.85 23.71 -4.16
C LYS A 236 -9.31 23.27 -4.31
N ARG A 237 -10.07 23.16 -3.21
CA ARG A 237 -11.43 22.56 -3.15
C ARG A 237 -11.48 21.18 -3.82
N SER A 238 -10.43 20.39 -3.64
CA SER A 238 -10.27 19.11 -4.32
C SER A 238 -11.26 18.06 -3.80
N PRO A 239 -11.88 17.26 -4.70
CA PRO A 239 -12.73 16.14 -4.29
C PRO A 239 -11.95 15.03 -3.58
N MET A 240 -10.60 15.04 -3.63
CA MET A 240 -9.73 14.07 -2.96
C MET A 240 -9.70 14.23 -1.45
N LEU A 241 -10.12 15.39 -0.93
CA LEU A 241 -10.19 15.65 0.52
C LEU A 241 -10.97 14.58 1.27
N LYS A 242 -12.05 14.05 0.66
CA LYS A 242 -12.87 12.99 1.27
C LYS A 242 -12.08 11.70 1.52
N TYR A 243 -11.15 11.34 0.63
CA TYR A 243 -10.32 10.15 0.78
C TYR A 243 -9.21 10.38 1.79
N LEU A 244 -8.68 11.60 1.87
CA LEU A 244 -7.71 11.96 2.89
C LEU A 244 -8.34 11.90 4.29
N LEU A 245 -9.54 12.44 4.45
CA LEU A 245 -10.28 12.37 5.72
C LEU A 245 -10.66 10.93 6.09
N ALA A 246 -11.01 10.09 5.12
CA ALA A 246 -11.21 8.66 5.36
C ALA A 246 -9.95 7.97 5.89
N TYR A 247 -8.77 8.28 5.34
CA TYR A 247 -7.51 7.74 5.85
C TYR A 247 -7.18 8.28 7.26
N PHE A 248 -7.33 9.59 7.49
CA PHE A 248 -7.18 10.18 8.83
C PHE A 248 -8.08 9.48 9.85
N LEU A 249 -9.33 9.22 9.49
CA LEU A 249 -10.26 8.52 10.36
C LEU A 249 -9.73 7.11 10.70
N GLU A 250 -9.21 6.39 9.71
CA GLU A 250 -8.65 5.05 9.95
C GLU A 250 -7.42 5.12 10.87
N LEU A 251 -6.57 6.11 10.67
CA LEU A 251 -5.42 6.37 11.55
C LEU A 251 -5.85 6.64 12.99
N THR A 252 -6.92 7.42 13.20
CA THR A 252 -7.48 7.69 14.56
C THR A 252 -8.04 6.46 15.25
N LYS A 253 -8.49 5.44 14.49
CA LYS A 253 -8.95 4.17 15.06
C LYS A 253 -7.78 3.27 15.42
N ASP A 254 -6.80 3.18 14.52
CA ASP A 254 -5.67 2.25 14.64
C ASP A 254 -4.63 2.74 15.68
N TYR A 255 -4.50 4.05 15.86
CA TYR A 255 -3.45 4.69 16.68
C TYR A 255 -4.00 5.78 17.60
N LYS A 256 -5.13 5.48 18.26
CA LYS A 256 -5.84 6.44 19.11
C LYS A 256 -4.94 7.07 20.17
N SER A 257 -4.14 6.27 20.89
CA SER A 257 -3.25 6.76 21.94
C SER A 257 -2.25 7.78 21.44
N GLU A 258 -1.62 7.48 20.30
CA GLU A 258 -0.60 8.32 19.67
C GLU A 258 -1.21 9.62 19.16
N ILE A 259 -2.42 9.55 18.61
CA ILE A 259 -3.14 10.73 18.13
C ILE A 259 -3.63 11.59 19.30
N ASP A 260 -4.11 10.99 20.38
CA ASP A 260 -4.50 11.71 21.60
C ASP A 260 -3.29 12.45 22.20
N GLU A 261 -2.09 11.85 22.17
CA GLU A 261 -0.83 12.52 22.57
C GLU A 261 -0.52 13.74 21.70
N ILE A 262 -0.66 13.62 20.37
CA ILE A 262 -0.46 14.75 19.44
C ILE A 262 -1.50 15.85 19.71
N PHE A 263 -2.76 15.48 19.90
CA PHE A 263 -3.87 16.40 20.15
C PHE A 263 -3.77 17.11 21.49
N ALA A 264 -3.12 16.49 22.48
CA ALA A 264 -2.81 17.14 23.75
C ALA A 264 -1.74 18.24 23.61
N VAL A 265 -0.82 18.09 22.64
CA VAL A 265 0.23 19.08 22.35
C VAL A 265 -0.29 20.22 21.48
N ASP A 266 -1.07 19.90 20.43
CA ASP A 266 -1.67 20.88 19.52
C ASP A 266 -3.20 20.81 19.54
N GLN A 267 -3.77 21.51 20.51
CA GLN A 267 -5.22 21.53 20.73
C GLN A 267 -5.99 22.22 19.58
N GLN A 268 -5.34 23.12 18.83
CA GLN A 268 -5.95 23.75 17.66
C GLN A 268 -6.07 22.75 16.52
N LEU A 269 -4.97 22.04 16.20
CA LEU A 269 -4.97 20.98 15.20
C LEU A 269 -5.99 19.89 15.54
N ALA A 270 -6.05 19.48 16.82
CA ALA A 270 -7.01 18.52 17.31
C ALA A 270 -8.47 18.95 17.04
N THR A 271 -8.79 20.22 17.35
CA THR A 271 -10.13 20.77 17.16
C THR A 271 -10.51 20.82 15.68
N GLU A 272 -9.59 21.25 14.82
CA GLU A 272 -9.76 21.30 13.37
C GLU A 272 -10.04 19.90 12.79
N ILE A 273 -9.13 18.94 13.04
CA ILE A 273 -9.27 17.58 12.54
C ILE A 273 -10.54 16.91 13.09
N CYS A 274 -10.81 17.03 14.39
CA CYS A 274 -12.01 16.44 14.98
C CYS A 274 -13.31 17.03 14.43
N TYR A 275 -13.33 18.34 14.14
CA TYR A 275 -14.48 18.97 13.49
C TYR A 275 -14.69 18.42 12.07
N ASP A 276 -13.62 18.34 11.29
CA ASP A 276 -13.67 17.86 9.91
C ASP A 276 -14.06 16.39 9.82
N LEU A 277 -13.54 15.54 10.71
CA LEU A 277 -13.93 14.14 10.80
C LEU A 277 -15.41 13.98 11.17
N LYS A 278 -15.92 14.72 12.17
CA LYS A 278 -17.36 14.69 12.52
C LYS A 278 -18.24 15.16 11.37
N ARG A 279 -17.82 16.19 10.64
CA ARG A 279 -18.54 16.69 9.45
C ARG A 279 -18.53 15.67 8.32
N PHE A 280 -17.39 15.02 8.09
CA PHE A 280 -17.22 13.99 7.09
C PHE A 280 -18.12 12.77 7.39
N GLU A 281 -18.09 12.24 8.61
CA GLU A 281 -18.93 11.11 9.02
C GLU A 281 -20.43 11.40 8.89
N ARG A 282 -20.88 12.62 9.21
CA ARG A 282 -22.28 13.04 9.01
C ARG A 282 -22.63 13.04 7.53
N THR A 283 -21.76 13.57 6.68
CA THR A 283 -21.98 13.67 5.24
C THR A 283 -22.01 12.28 4.58
N ASP A 284 -21.13 11.37 5.00
CA ASP A 284 -21.11 10.00 4.48
C ASP A 284 -22.30 9.16 4.97
N LYS A 285 -22.70 9.30 6.26
CA LYS A 285 -23.92 8.66 6.77
C LYS A 285 -25.17 9.10 6.02
N ILE A 286 -25.27 10.39 5.69
CA ILE A 286 -26.38 10.92 4.89
C ILE A 286 -26.37 10.31 3.48
N ARG A 287 -25.20 10.18 2.84
CA ARG A 287 -25.07 9.58 1.52
C ARG A 287 -25.47 8.10 1.49
N ILE A 288 -25.04 7.32 2.49
CA ILE A 288 -25.41 5.91 2.61
C ILE A 288 -26.94 5.78 2.77
N ASN A 289 -27.55 6.59 3.63
CA ASN A 289 -29.01 6.55 3.84
C ASN A 289 -29.81 6.96 2.60
N SER A 290 -29.29 7.91 1.80
CA SER A 290 -29.92 8.31 0.53
C SER A 290 -29.74 7.31 -0.62
N ALA A 291 -28.77 6.39 -0.53
CA ALA A 291 -28.54 5.37 -1.56
C ALA A 291 -29.33 4.07 -1.31
N VAL A 292 -29.96 3.95 -0.13
CA VAL A 292 -30.77 2.79 0.30
C VAL A 292 -32.28 3.09 0.19
N GLN A 293 -32.66 4.31 -0.19
CA GLN A 293 -34.03 4.73 -0.53
C GLN A 293 -34.21 4.82 -2.04
#